data_AF-A0A2V8RKB7-F1
#
_entry.id   AF-A0A2V8RKB7-F1
#
_cell.length_a   1.000
_cell.length_b   1.000
_cell.length_c   1.000
_cell.angle_alpha   90.00
_cell.angle_beta   90.00
_cell.angle_gamma   90.00
#
_symmetry.space_group_name_H-M   'P 1'
#
loop_
_entity.id
_entity.type
_entity.pdbx_description
1 polymer ?
#
loop_
_entity_poly.entity_id
_entity_poly.type
_entity_poly.pdbx_seq_one_letter_code
_entity_poly.pdbx_strand_id
1 'polypeptide(L)'
;MKFGVIVFPGSNCDHDAYHVISKHVGQPVDFIWHRETDLSSYDAVIIPGGFSYGDYLRAGALARFSPVMNSVKEFAAQDKLVLGICNGFQILCEAGLLPGALIRNQELH
;
A
#
# COMPACT_ATOMS: atom_id res chain seq x y z
N MET A 1 -9.75 12.49 10.21
CA MET A 1 -9.42 11.11 9.81
C MET A 1 -7.94 10.91 10.00
N LYS A 2 -7.51 9.82 10.63
CA LYS A 2 -6.10 9.47 10.76
C LYS A 2 -5.70 8.53 9.63
N PHE A 3 -4.68 8.92 8.87
CA PHE A 3 -4.15 8.14 7.76
C PHE A 3 -2.91 7.34 8.18
N GLY A 4 -2.70 6.21 7.54
CA GLY A 4 -1.46 5.45 7.62
C GLY A 4 -0.88 5.21 6.24
N VAL A 5 0.41 5.47 6.03
CA VAL A 5 1.12 5.14 4.79
C VAL A 5 2.02 3.94 5.05
N ILE A 6 1.77 2.82 4.38
CA ILE A 6 2.59 1.62 4.57
C ILE A 6 3.95 1.79 3.88
N VAL A 7 5.02 1.48 4.59
CA VAL A 7 6.39 1.47 4.07
C VAL A 7 6.84 0.03 3.89
N PHE A 8 7.07 -0.38 2.65
CA PHE A 8 7.67 -1.67 2.30
C PHE A 8 9.16 -1.49 2.01
N PRO A 9 10.00 -2.52 2.21
CA PRO A 9 11.34 -2.50 1.65
C PRO A 9 11.26 -2.23 0.13
N GLY A 10 11.88 -1.15 -0.35
CA GLY A 10 11.88 -0.77 -1.77
C GLY A 10 10.69 0.06 -2.26
N SER A 11 9.72 0.41 -1.41
CA SER A 11 8.79 1.50 -1.75
C SER A 11 9.58 2.82 -1.85
N ASN A 12 9.13 3.75 -2.70
CA ASN A 12 9.82 5.01 -2.93
C ASN A 12 8.91 6.24 -3.04
N CYS A 13 7.59 6.04 -3.04
CA CYS A 13 6.59 7.12 -3.03
C CYS A 13 5.81 7.18 -1.69
N ASP A 14 6.30 6.54 -0.63
CA ASP A 14 5.72 6.66 0.72
C ASP A 14 5.81 8.10 1.24
N HIS A 15 6.98 8.74 1.10
CA HIS A 15 7.17 10.14 1.46
C HIS A 15 6.29 11.10 0.63
N ASP A 16 6.05 10.81 -0.64
CA ASP A 16 5.15 11.61 -1.49
C ASP A 16 3.71 11.55 -0.97
N ALA A 17 3.22 10.34 -0.67
CA ALA A 17 1.90 10.13 -0.11
C ALA A 17 1.76 10.81 1.26
N TYR A 18 2.77 10.66 2.13
CA TYR A 18 2.81 11.33 3.43
C TYR A 18 2.76 12.86 3.29
N HIS A 19 3.58 13.41 2.39
CA HIS A 19 3.63 14.85 2.15
C HIS A 19 2.28 15.40 1.72
N VAL A 20 1.61 14.76 0.75
CA VAL A 20 0.30 15.21 0.26
C VAL A 20 -0.74 15.17 1.38
N ILE A 21 -0.83 14.08 2.13
CA ILE A 21 -1.81 13.97 3.24
C ILE A 21 -1.51 15.02 4.32
N SER A 22 -0.25 15.17 4.72
CA SER A 22 0.16 16.08 5.78
C SER A 22 -0.01 17.56 5.40
N LYS A 23 0.44 17.94 4.20
CA LYS A 23 0.61 19.35 3.80
C LYS A 23 -0.52 19.91 2.96
N HIS A 24 -1.14 19.08 2.11
CA HIS A 24 -2.19 19.54 1.20
C HIS A 24 -3.58 19.15 1.66
N VAL A 25 -3.75 17.93 2.17
CA VAL A 25 -5.03 17.49 2.76
C VAL A 25 -5.17 17.99 4.21
N GLY A 26 -4.05 18.16 4.92
CA GLY A 26 -4.02 18.68 6.29
C GLY A 26 -4.57 17.70 7.33
N GLN A 27 -4.41 16.39 7.11
CA GLN A 27 -4.86 15.35 8.04
C GLN A 27 -3.68 14.69 8.76
N PRO A 28 -3.87 14.19 9.99
CA PRO A 28 -2.86 13.38 10.69
C PRO A 28 -2.49 12.15 9.86
N VAL A 29 -1.19 11.88 9.72
CA VAL A 29 -0.67 10.74 8.97
C VAL A 29 0.60 10.21 9.61
N ASP A 30 0.69 8.89 9.70
CA ASP A 30 1.87 8.17 10.19
C ASP A 30 2.42 7.23 9.11
N PHE A 31 3.72 6.93 9.20
CA PHE A 31 4.30 5.80 8.48
C PHE A 31 4.04 4.50 9.25
N ILE A 32 3.69 3.44 8.53
CA ILE A 32 3.44 2.10 9.07
C ILE A 32 4.46 1.15 8.46
N TRP A 33 5.33 0.57 9.29
CA TRP A 33 6.30 -0.40 8.79
C TRP A 33 5.61 -1.71 8.36
N HIS A 34 6.06 -2.34 7.28
CA HIS A 34 5.38 -3.52 6.70
C HIS A 34 5.21 -4.74 7.63
N ARG A 35 5.92 -4.76 8.77
CA ARG A 35 5.79 -5.81 9.80
C ARG A 35 4.78 -5.48 10.88
N GLU A 36 4.30 -4.25 10.97
CA GLU A 36 3.27 -3.86 11.91
C GLU A 36 1.94 -4.56 11.60
N THR A 37 1.15 -4.79 12.64
CA THR A 37 -0.13 -5.50 12.51
C THR A 37 -1.30 -4.77 13.16
N ASP A 38 -1.03 -3.78 14.01
CA ASP A 38 -2.08 -2.94 14.58
C ASP A 38 -2.38 -1.74 13.69
N LEU A 39 -3.55 -1.79 13.05
CA LEU A 39 -4.09 -0.70 12.23
C LEU A 39 -5.29 0.00 12.89
N SER A 40 -5.60 -0.32 14.15
CA SER A 40 -6.84 0.08 14.82
C SER A 40 -6.99 1.61 14.92
N SER A 41 -5.88 2.33 15.09
CA SER A 41 -5.86 3.79 15.24
C SER A 41 -6.14 4.57 13.94
N TYR A 42 -6.15 3.90 12.78
CA TYR A 42 -6.29 4.55 11.48
C TYR A 42 -7.72 4.43 10.95
N ASP A 43 -8.13 5.47 10.21
CA ASP A 43 -9.40 5.51 9.47
C ASP A 43 -9.19 5.17 7.98
N ALA A 44 -7.97 5.42 7.47
CA ALA A 44 -7.59 5.14 6.09
C ALA A 44 -6.14 4.67 5.99
N VAL A 45 -5.86 3.72 5.10
CA VAL A 45 -4.52 3.20 4.83
C VAL A 45 -4.17 3.37 3.36
N ILE A 46 -2.96 3.86 3.10
CA ILE A 46 -2.39 4.06 1.78
C ILE A 46 -1.26 3.05 1.57
N ILE A 47 -1.35 2.30 0.48
CA ILE A 47 -0.27 1.46 -0.05
C ILE A 47 0.40 2.27 -1.18
N PRO A 48 1.63 2.75 -0.98
CA PRO A 48 2.25 3.72 -1.89
C PRO A 48 2.75 3.06 -3.18
N GLY A 49 3.17 3.90 -4.12
CA GLY A 49 3.91 3.49 -5.31
C GLY A 49 5.37 3.13 -5.03
N GLY A 50 6.03 2.61 -6.06
CA GLY A 50 7.46 2.30 -6.07
C GLY A 50 7.75 0.92 -6.62
N PHE A 51 8.77 0.26 -6.05
CA PHE A 51 9.24 -1.06 -6.48
C PHE A 51 9.42 -1.93 -5.23
N SER A 52 8.34 -2.24 -4.53
CA SER A 52 8.42 -3.04 -3.31
C SER A 52 9.17 -4.36 -3.55
N TYR A 53 10.15 -4.64 -2.70
CA TYR A 53 11.11 -5.73 -2.85
C TYR A 53 11.78 -5.78 -4.22
N GLY A 54 12.03 -4.61 -4.83
CA GLY A 54 12.64 -4.47 -6.15
C GLY A 54 11.81 -5.09 -7.29
N ASP A 55 10.54 -5.43 -7.04
CA ASP A 55 9.68 -6.19 -7.96
C ASP A 55 10.35 -7.48 -8.50
N TYR A 56 11.29 -8.07 -7.74
CA TYR A 56 12.20 -9.14 -8.21
C TYR A 56 11.49 -10.38 -8.76
N LEU A 57 10.37 -10.79 -8.17
CA LEU A 57 9.56 -11.91 -8.67
C LEU A 57 8.55 -11.43 -9.72
N ARG A 58 7.71 -10.49 -9.30
CA ARG A 58 6.71 -9.76 -10.10
C ARG A 58 6.30 -8.54 -9.28
N ALA A 59 5.79 -7.51 -9.94
CA ALA A 59 5.47 -6.25 -9.30
C ALA A 59 4.49 -6.42 -8.12
N GLY A 60 4.93 -6.03 -6.91
CA GLY A 60 4.15 -6.16 -5.68
C GLY A 60 3.92 -7.58 -5.15
N ALA A 61 4.37 -8.64 -5.86
CA ALA A 61 4.04 -10.02 -5.54
C ALA A 61 4.68 -10.55 -4.24
N LEU A 62 5.80 -9.97 -3.81
CA LEU A 62 6.41 -10.31 -2.52
C LEU A 62 5.78 -9.53 -1.36
N ALA A 63 5.32 -8.30 -1.60
CA ALA A 63 4.79 -7.43 -0.56
C ALA A 63 3.49 -7.96 0.05
N ARG A 64 2.67 -8.70 -0.71
CA ARG A 64 1.43 -9.35 -0.19
C ARG A 64 1.67 -10.29 1.00
N PHE A 65 2.90 -10.78 1.20
CA PHE A 65 3.25 -11.69 2.30
C PHE A 65 3.74 -10.94 3.54
N SER A 66 3.84 -9.61 3.49
CA SER A 66 4.19 -8.82 4.66
C SER A 66 3.10 -8.91 5.73
N PRO A 67 3.44 -8.99 7.03
CA PRO A 67 2.45 -9.11 8.11
C PRO A 67 1.33 -8.06 8.05
N VAL A 68 1.67 -6.80 7.72
CA VAL A 68 0.68 -5.71 7.62
C VAL A 68 -0.45 -6.01 6.63
N MET A 69 -0.20 -6.81 5.60
CA MET A 69 -1.20 -7.11 4.57
C MET A 69 -2.31 -8.03 5.07
N ASN A 70 -2.08 -8.81 6.12
CA ASN A 70 -3.18 -9.52 6.79
C ASN A 70 -4.10 -8.52 7.49
N SER A 71 -3.51 -7.57 8.22
CA SER A 71 -4.26 -6.50 8.87
C SER A 71 -4.99 -5.59 7.88
N VAL A 72 -4.40 -5.29 6.71
CA VAL A 72 -5.08 -4.52 5.65
C VAL A 72 -6.32 -5.24 5.14
N LYS A 73 -6.31 -6.57 5.04
CA LYS A 73 -7.50 -7.33 4.64
C LYS A 73 -8.61 -7.21 5.66
N GLU A 74 -8.28 -7.37 6.93
CA GLU A 74 -9.22 -7.22 8.04
C GLU A 74 -9.75 -5.78 8.12
N PHE A 75 -8.88 -4.79 7.91
CA PHE A 75 -9.22 -3.38 7.88
C PHE A 75 -10.23 -3.05 6.77
N ALA A 76 -10.00 -3.57 5.55
CA ALA A 76 -10.92 -3.41 4.43
C ALA A 76 -12.28 -4.11 4.68
N ALA A 77 -12.27 -5.26 5.35
CA ALA A 77 -13.50 -5.99 5.72
C ALA A 77 -14.34 -5.26 6.78
N GLN A 78 -13.78 -4.26 7.47
CA GLN A 78 -14.46 -3.38 8.41
C GLN A 78 -14.96 -2.09 7.75
N ASP A 79 -15.12 -2.06 6.42
CA ASP A 79 -15.54 -0.90 5.62
C ASP A 79 -14.63 0.34 5.77
N LYS A 80 -13.40 0.16 6.25
CA LYS A 80 -12.41 1.24 6.33
C LYS A 80 -11.69 1.43 4.99
N LEU A 81 -11.16 2.63 4.78
CA LEU A 81 -10.65 3.03 3.47
C LEU A 81 -9.24 2.49 3.19
N VAL A 82 -9.07 1.80 2.07
CA VAL A 82 -7.76 1.36 1.57
C VAL A 82 -7.52 1.91 0.17
N LEU A 83 -6.40 2.60 -0.03
CA LEU A 83 -5.99 3.18 -1.30
C LEU A 83 -4.65 2.59 -1.75
N GLY A 84 -4.61 1.96 -2.92
CA GLY A 84 -3.37 1.50 -3.55
C GLY A 84 -3.00 2.34 -4.77
N ILE A 85 -1.78 2.88 -4.81
CA ILE A 85 -1.29 3.76 -5.89
C ILE A 85 -0.14 3.07 -6.63
N CYS A 86 -0.23 2.96 -7.97
CA CYS A 86 0.82 2.34 -8.81
C CYS A 86 1.18 0.93 -8.30
N ASN A 87 2.36 0.74 -7.70
CA ASN A 87 2.76 -0.51 -7.05
C ASN A 87 1.79 -0.94 -5.95
N GLY A 88 1.19 0.01 -5.22
CA GLY A 88 0.16 -0.31 -4.24
C GLY A 88 -1.09 -0.95 -4.84
N PHE A 89 -1.51 -0.55 -6.05
CA PHE A 89 -2.63 -1.21 -6.75
C PHE A 89 -2.25 -2.65 -7.13
N GLN A 90 -1.02 -2.85 -7.61
CA GLN A 90 -0.48 -4.18 -7.93
C GLN A 90 -0.47 -5.08 -6.68
N ILE A 91 -0.01 -4.57 -5.54
CA ILE A 91 -0.03 -5.29 -4.26
C ILE A 91 -1.44 -5.69 -3.85
N LEU A 92 -2.44 -4.82 -4.02
CA LEU A 92 -3.84 -5.13 -3.69
C LEU A 92 -4.42 -6.25 -4.57
N CYS A 93 -4.12 -6.25 -5.87
CA CYS A 93 -4.48 -7.36 -6.77
C CYS A 93 -3.79 -8.67 -6.33
N GLU A 94 -2.47 -8.64 -6.09
CA GLU A 94 -1.71 -9.81 -5.63
C GLU A 94 -2.20 -10.34 -4.27
N ALA A 95 -2.66 -9.46 -3.38
CA ALA A 95 -3.24 -9.82 -2.10
C ALA A 95 -4.66 -10.41 -2.21
N GLY A 96 -5.30 -10.32 -3.38
CA GLY A 96 -6.68 -10.75 -3.63
C GLY A 96 -7.74 -9.78 -3.09
N LEU A 97 -7.36 -8.54 -2.78
CA LEU A 97 -8.29 -7.49 -2.34
C LEU A 97 -8.97 -6.78 -3.51
N LEU A 98 -8.37 -6.85 -4.69
CA LEU A 98 -8.95 -6.37 -5.94
C LEU A 98 -8.95 -7.49 -6.97
N PRO A 99 -9.95 -7.53 -7.87
CA PRO A 99 -10.02 -8.54 -8.91
C PRO A 99 -8.93 -8.33 -9.98
N GLY A 100 -8.53 -9.42 -10.63
CA GLY A 100 -7.61 -9.40 -11.76
C GLY A 100 -6.13 -9.40 -11.39
N ALA A 101 -5.27 -9.16 -12.40
CA ALA A 101 -3.83 -9.10 -12.28
C ALA A 101 -3.25 -8.09 -13.27
N LEU A 102 -2.12 -7.46 -12.92
CA LEU A 102 -1.42 -6.55 -13.82
C LEU A 102 -0.33 -7.30 -14.59
N ILE A 103 -0.23 -6.98 -15.88
CA ILE A 103 0.76 -7.53 -16.79
C ILE A 103 1.68 -6.41 -17.30
N ARG A 104 2.81 -6.79 -17.90
CA ARG A 104 3.70 -5.83 -18.56
C ARG A 104 2.97 -5.17 -19.74
N ASN A 105 3.24 -3.88 -19.94
CA ASN A 105 2.80 -3.14 -21.11
C ASN A 105 3.39 -3.80 -22.37
N GLN A 106 2.57 -4.04 -23.39
CA GLN A 106 2.97 -4.80 -24.58
C GLN A 106 3.97 -4.06 -25.46
N GLU A 107 3.95 -2.73 -25.47
CA GLU A 107 4.72 -1.87 -26.38
C GLU A 107 5.69 -0.94 -25.66
N LEU A 108 6.12 -1.29 -24.44
CA LEU A 108 7.27 -0.65 -23.79
C LEU A 108 8.51 -1.53 -24.00
N HIS A 109 9.44 -1.02 -24.81
CA HIS A 109 10.76 -1.61 -25.03
C HIS A 109 11.75 -1.17 -23.95
#